data_AF-A0A7S0HDH4-F1
#
_entry.id   AF-A0A7S0HDH4-F1
#
_cell.length_a   1.000
_cell.length_b   1.000
_cell.length_c   1.000
_cell.angle_alpha   90.00
_cell.angle_beta   90.00
_cell.angle_gamma   90.00
#
_symmetry.space_group_name_H-M   'P 1'
#
loop_
_entity.id
_entity.type
_entity.pdbx_description
1 polymer ?
#
loop_
_entity_poly.entity_id
_entity_poly.type
_entity_poly.pdbx_seq_one_letter_code
_entity_poly.pdbx_strand_id
1 'polypeptide(L)'
;LAIGDGANDVAMIKAGHIGVGIIGKEGMEAVNNSDFAIGQFRFLRSLMLVHGRYSYRRFSTLCCFMFFKNIALVMALYWYSLAAAGSAIQVLPLFFVTWWNV
;
A
#
# COMPACT_ATOMS: atom_id res chain seq x y z
N LEU A 1 4.22 1.85 16.26
CA LEU A 1 3.01 1.09 16.58
C LEU A 1 2.58 1.53 17.97
N ALA A 2 1.38 2.10 18.10
CA ALA A 2 0.80 2.48 19.37
C ALA A 2 -0.46 1.64 19.62
N ILE A 3 -0.68 1.21 20.87
CA ILE A 3 -1.76 0.30 21.23
C ILE A 3 -2.45 0.83 22.48
N GLY A 4 -3.78 0.84 22.50
CA GLY A 4 -4.54 1.29 23.67
C GLY A 4 -5.96 0.74 23.68
N ASP A 5 -6.62 0.84 24.82
CA ASP A 5 -7.99 0.33 25.05
C ASP A 5 -8.95 1.40 25.59
N GLY A 6 -8.44 2.54 26.06
CA GLY A 6 -9.24 3.62 26.63
C GLY A 6 -9.06 5.00 25.99
N ALA A 7 -9.91 5.94 26.38
CA ALA A 7 -9.87 7.34 25.94
C ALA A 7 -8.51 8.03 26.17
N ASN A 8 -7.84 7.68 27.26
CA ASN A 8 -6.54 8.23 27.62
C ASN A 8 -5.43 7.84 26.62
N ASP A 9 -5.59 6.73 25.91
CA ASP A 9 -4.60 6.26 24.94
C ASP A 9 -4.78 6.90 23.56
N VAL A 10 -5.87 7.64 23.32
CA VAL A 10 -6.18 8.21 22.01
C VAL A 10 -5.05 9.14 21.52
N ALA A 11 -4.46 9.94 22.41
CA ALA A 11 -3.33 10.79 22.06
C ALA A 11 -2.11 9.98 21.64
N MET A 12 -1.82 8.87 22.35
CA MET A 12 -0.73 7.96 22.02
C MET A 12 -0.98 7.22 20.69
N ILE A 13 -2.20 6.72 20.48
CA ILE A 13 -2.62 6.02 19.26
C ILE A 13 -2.44 6.93 18.04
N LYS A 14 -2.88 8.20 18.12
CA LYS A 14 -2.76 9.18 17.03
C LYS A 14 -1.32 9.63 16.78
N ALA A 15 -0.46 9.62 17.79
CA ALA A 15 0.95 9.95 17.62
C ALA A 15 1.73 8.83 16.92
N GLY A 16 1.23 7.59 16.94
CA GLY A 16 1.87 6.44 16.31
C GLY A 16 1.60 6.36 14.80
N HIS A 17 2.60 5.93 14.02
CA HIS A 17 2.42 5.65 12.58
C HIS A 17 1.34 4.61 12.26
N ILE A 18 1.10 3.69 13.20
CA ILE A 18 0.05 2.67 13.11
C ILE A 18 -0.53 2.57 14.51
N GLY A 19 -1.82 2.87 14.62
CA GLY A 19 -2.61 2.81 15.84
C GLY A 19 -3.46 1.53 15.91
N VAL A 20 -3.41 0.81 17.03
CA VAL A 20 -4.23 -0.40 17.25
C VAL A 20 -5.07 -0.24 18.51
N GLY A 21 -6.38 -0.22 18.35
CA GLY A 21 -7.33 -0.16 19.46
C GLY A 21 -7.72 -1.56 19.92
N ILE A 22 -7.74 -1.80 21.23
CA ILE A 22 -8.28 -3.02 21.82
C ILE A 22 -9.69 -2.73 22.31
N ILE A 23 -10.63 -3.61 21.95
CA ILE A 23 -12.02 -3.50 22.43
C ILE A 23 -12.06 -3.90 23.91
N GLY A 24 -11.98 -2.89 24.77
CA GLY A 24 -12.06 -3.03 26.23
C GLY A 24 -13.48 -2.86 26.78
N LYS A 25 -13.59 -2.95 28.12
CA LYS A 25 -14.84 -2.65 28.85
C LYS A 25 -14.99 -1.16 29.19
N GLU A 26 -13.92 -0.38 29.08
CA GLU A 26 -13.88 1.02 29.51
C GLU A 26 -14.39 2.01 28.45
N GLY A 27 -14.70 1.53 27.24
CA GLY A 27 -15.26 2.33 26.15
C GLY A 27 -14.70 1.91 24.79
N MET A 28 -15.27 2.48 23.71
CA MET A 28 -14.81 2.22 22.34
C MET A 28 -14.01 3.40 21.75
N GLU A 29 -13.58 4.35 22.58
CA GLU A 29 -12.93 5.57 22.09
C GLU A 29 -11.55 5.32 21.48
N ALA A 30 -10.72 4.47 22.11
CA ALA A 30 -9.44 4.05 21.54
C ALA A 30 -9.62 3.36 20.19
N VAL A 31 -10.63 2.48 20.10
CA VAL A 31 -10.96 1.71 18.90
C VAL A 31 -11.39 2.60 17.76
N ASN A 32 -12.30 3.56 18.02
CA ASN A 32 -12.80 4.48 17.01
C ASN A 32 -11.73 5.44 16.47
N ASN A 33 -10.67 5.67 17.22
CA ASN A 33 -9.56 6.54 16.84
C ASN A 33 -8.31 5.77 16.38
N SER A 34 -8.42 4.46 16.15
CA SER A 34 -7.31 3.58 15.73
C SER A 34 -7.44 3.11 14.28
N ASP A 35 -6.32 2.78 13.64
CA ASP A 35 -6.31 2.20 12.28
C ASP A 35 -6.81 0.75 12.26
N PHE A 36 -6.53 0.00 13.33
CA PHE A 36 -6.95 -1.39 13.48
C PHE A 36 -7.61 -1.63 14.83
N ALA A 37 -8.80 -2.22 14.80
CA ALA A 37 -9.51 -2.69 15.99
C ALA A 37 -9.29 -4.19 16.21
N ILE A 38 -8.82 -4.57 17.40
CA ILE A 38 -8.70 -5.98 17.80
C ILE A 38 -9.47 -6.26 19.08
N GLY A 39 -10.07 -7.44 19.20
CA GLY A 39 -10.84 -7.80 20.39
C GLY A 39 -9.98 -8.06 21.63
N GLN A 40 -8.76 -8.58 21.46
CA GLN A 40 -7.86 -8.96 22.54
C GLN A 40 -6.40 -8.85 22.10
N PHE A 41 -5.49 -8.57 23.05
CA PHE A 41 -4.06 -8.42 22.77
C PHE A 41 -3.44 -9.63 22.03
N ARG A 42 -3.94 -10.86 22.25
CA ARG A 42 -3.44 -12.06 21.58
C ARG A 42 -3.50 -11.99 20.05
N PHE A 43 -4.48 -11.27 19.49
CA PHE A 43 -4.66 -11.16 18.03
C PHE A 43 -3.64 -10.24 17.37
N LEU A 44 -2.97 -9.39 18.15
CA LEU A 44 -1.88 -8.55 17.66
C LEU A 44 -0.76 -9.37 17.02
N ARG A 45 -0.46 -10.54 17.58
CA ARG A 45 0.56 -11.46 17.04
C ARG A 45 0.24 -11.85 15.60
N SER A 46 -1.00 -12.25 15.35
CA SER A 46 -1.46 -12.65 14.00
C SER A 46 -1.57 -11.44 13.06
N LEU A 47 -1.97 -10.27 13.57
CA LEU A 47 -2.03 -9.04 12.80
C LEU A 47 -0.62 -8.65 12.28
N MET A 48 0.38 -8.62 13.15
CA MET A 48 1.74 -8.22 12.76
C MET A 48 2.48 -9.29 11.96
N LEU A 49 2.57 -10.52 12.50
CA LEU A 49 3.49 -11.53 11.97
C LEU A 49 2.98 -12.22 10.70
N VAL A 50 1.65 -12.30 10.54
CA VAL A 50 1.02 -12.90 9.37
C VAL A 50 0.60 -11.81 8.40
N HIS A 51 -0.35 -10.96 8.78
CA HIS A 51 -0.93 -9.98 7.88
C HIS A 51 0.04 -8.85 7.53
N GLY A 52 0.75 -8.30 8.52
CA GLY A 52 1.78 -7.27 8.30
C GLY A 52 2.87 -7.75 7.34
N ARG A 53 3.43 -8.94 7.58
CA ARG A 53 4.45 -9.52 6.70
C ARG A 53 3.95 -9.84 5.29
N TYR A 54 2.74 -10.40 5.15
CA TYR A 54 2.16 -10.66 3.84
C TYR A 54 1.87 -9.36 3.07
N SER A 55 1.30 -8.36 3.74
CA SER A 55 1.02 -7.05 3.14
C SER A 55 2.31 -6.39 2.63
N TYR A 56 3.35 -6.35 3.46
CA TYR A 56 4.65 -5.79 3.09
C TYR A 56 5.26 -6.49 1.86
N ARG A 57 5.26 -7.83 1.86
CA ARG A 57 5.81 -8.61 0.74
C ARG A 57 5.02 -8.39 -0.56
N ARG A 58 3.69 -8.40 -0.49
CA ARG A 58 2.82 -8.17 -1.65
C ARG A 58 2.98 -6.76 -2.21
N PHE A 59 3.00 -5.76 -1.33
CA PHE A 59 3.17 -4.37 -1.73
C PHE A 59 4.56 -4.14 -2.37
N SER A 60 5.62 -4.68 -1.78
CA SER A 60 6.97 -4.59 -2.35
C SER A 60 7.05 -5.21 -3.75
N THR A 61 6.51 -6.42 -3.94
CA THR A 61 6.47 -7.06 -5.26
C THR A 61 5.62 -6.27 -6.26
N LEU A 62 4.47 -5.74 -5.84
CA LEU A 62 3.60 -4.92 -6.67
C LEU A 62 4.32 -3.63 -7.12
N CYS A 63 4.98 -2.94 -6.20
CA CYS A 63 5.75 -1.72 -6.51
C CYS A 63 6.83 -2.01 -7.56
N CYS A 64 7.65 -3.05 -7.34
CA CYS A 64 8.68 -3.44 -8.31
C CYS A 64 8.09 -3.80 -9.68
N PHE A 65 6.97 -4.53 -9.69
CA PHE A 65 6.28 -4.91 -10.93
C PHE A 65 5.72 -3.70 -11.68
N MET A 66 5.14 -2.73 -10.97
CA MET A 66 4.59 -1.50 -11.58
C MET A 66 5.67 -0.66 -12.26
N PHE A 67 6.85 -0.52 -11.63
CA PHE A 67 7.99 0.14 -12.27
C PHE A 67 8.49 -0.63 -13.47
N PHE A 68 8.69 -1.95 -13.31
CA PHE A 68 9.16 -2.80 -14.40
C PHE A 68 8.24 -2.75 -15.63
N LYS A 69 6.92 -2.92 -15.44
CA LYS A 69 5.91 -2.89 -16.51
C LYS A 69 5.95 -1.57 -17.28
N ASN A 70 6.00 -0.44 -16.57
CA ASN A 70 5.98 0.88 -17.21
C ASN A 70 7.31 1.21 -17.90
N ILE A 71 8.45 0.91 -17.27
CA ILE A 71 9.77 1.11 -17.87
C ILE A 71 9.91 0.25 -19.13
N ALA A 72 9.46 -1.01 -19.10
CA ALA A 72 9.52 -1.89 -20.27
C ALA A 72 8.77 -1.32 -21.48
N LEU A 73 7.55 -0.79 -21.27
CA LEU A 73 6.77 -0.15 -22.34
C LEU A 73 7.49 1.10 -22.90
N VAL A 74 7.95 1.99 -22.02
CA VAL A 74 8.63 3.22 -22.42
C VAL A 74 9.94 2.92 -23.15
N MET A 75 10.72 1.95 -22.67
CA MET A 75 11.96 1.51 -23.30
C MET A 75 11.72 0.90 -24.69
N ALA A 76 10.66 0.13 -24.87
CA ALA A 76 10.30 -0.42 -26.19
C ALA A 76 9.94 0.69 -27.19
N LEU A 77 9.15 1.67 -26.77
CA LEU A 77 8.82 2.84 -27.60
C LEU A 77 10.06 3.69 -27.90
N TYR A 78 10.94 3.88 -26.92
CA TYR A 78 12.18 4.61 -27.07
C TYR A 78 13.11 3.95 -28.09
N TRP A 79 13.29 2.63 -28.01
CA TRP A 79 14.14 1.89 -28.95
C TRP A 79 13.62 1.96 -30.39
N TYR A 80 12.30 1.84 -30.57
CA TYR A 80 11.69 2.04 -31.89
C TYR A 80 11.92 3.46 -32.41
N SER A 81 11.73 4.48 -31.56
CA SER A 81 11.96 5.86 -31.93
C SER A 81 13.41 6.10 -32.40
N LEU A 82 14.39 5.42 -31.80
CA LEU A 82 15.79 5.47 -32.24
C LEU A 82 15.97 4.82 -33.62
N ALA A 83 15.39 3.63 -33.84
CA ALA A 83 15.45 2.95 -35.14
C ALA A 83 14.77 3.74 -36.27
N ALA A 84 13.72 4.50 -35.94
CA ALA A 84 12.99 5.35 -36.88
C ALA A 84 13.58 6.77 -36.99
N ALA A 85 14.84 6.98 -36.58
CA ALA A 85 15.57 8.26 -36.64
C ALA A 85 14.86 9.44 -35.95
N GLY A 86 14.12 9.18 -34.87
CA GLY A 86 13.37 10.19 -34.13
C GLY A 86 12.05 10.62 -34.78
N SER A 87 11.57 9.89 -35.80
CA SER A 87 10.24 10.15 -36.36
C SER A 87 9.16 9.81 -35.32
N ALA A 88 8.25 10.76 -35.06
CA ALA A 88 7.23 10.70 -34.01
C ALA A 88 6.05 9.76 -34.33
N ILE A 89 6.32 8.67 -35.06
CA ILE A 89 5.31 7.71 -35.51
C ILE A 89 5.00 6.75 -34.36
N GLN A 90 3.72 6.66 -34.01
CA GLN A 90 3.26 5.75 -32.97
C GLN A 90 3.23 4.30 -33.49
N VAL A 91 4.03 3.41 -32.87
CA VAL A 91 3.99 1.96 -33.15
C VAL A 91 2.72 1.33 -32.61
N LEU A 92 2.37 1.71 -31.39
CA LEU A 92 1.22 1.19 -30.68
C LEU A 92 0.05 2.13 -30.89
N PRO A 93 -1.16 1.60 -31.16
CA PRO A 93 -2.33 2.43 -31.32
C PRO A 93 -2.61 3.21 -30.02
N LEU A 94 -3.10 4.44 -30.15
CA LEU A 94 -3.30 5.36 -29.03
C LEU A 94 -4.10 4.75 -27.88
N PHE A 95 -5.15 3.98 -28.20
CA PHE A 95 -5.96 3.31 -27.19
C PHE A 95 -5.12 2.36 -26.31
N PHE A 96 -4.15 1.66 -26.88
CA PHE A 96 -3.33 0.72 -26.11
C PHE A 96 -2.46 1.45 -25.09
N VAL A 97 -1.90 2.60 -25.47
CA VAL A 97 -1.07 3.42 -24.58
C VAL A 97 -1.91 4.03 -23.46
N THR A 98 -3.11 4.52 -23.77
CA THR A 98 -4.00 5.14 -22.77
C THR A 98 -4.60 4.11 -21.81
N TRP A 99 -4.88 2.90 -22.29
CA TRP A 99 -5.47 1.81 -21.49
C TRP A 99 -4.41 0.93 -20.81
N TRP A 100 -3.12 1.18 -21.00
CA TRP A 100 -2.04 0.34 -20.43
C TRP A 100 -2.04 0.27 -18.89
N ASN A 101 -2.44 1.36 -18.24
CA ASN A 101 -2.44 1.49 -16.78
C ASN A 101 -3.85 1.51 -16.17
N VAL A 102 -4.88 1.31 -16.99
CA VAL A 102 -6.29 1.16 -16.59
C VAL A 102 -6.60 -0.32 -16.42
#